data_AF-A0A6V7LQ39-F1
#
_entry.id   AF-A0A6V7LQ39-F1
#
_cell.length_a   1.000
_cell.length_b   1.000
_cell.length_c   1.000
_cell.angle_alpha   90.00
_cell.angle_beta   90.00
_cell.angle_gamma   90.00
#
_symmetry.space_group_name_H-M   'P 1'
#
loop_
_entity.id
_entity.type
_entity.pdbx_description
1 polymer ?
#
loop_
_entity_poly.entity_id
_entity_poly.type
_entity_poly.pdbx_seq_one_letter_code
_entity_poly.pdbx_strand_id
1 'polypeptide(L)' 'EDKEPLKSLRLWVCSGETLPHTLAHDFLKRFSKFGHTLANFYGSTEVMGDVTFHLINEPSHLKDIDKVPI' A
#
# COMPACT_ATOMS: atom_id res chain seq x y z
N GLU A 1 6.37 -7.82 26.76
CA GLU A 1 6.99 -6.96 25.73
C GLU A 1 5.96 -6.71 24.64
N ASP A 2 5.55 -5.45 24.47
CA ASP A 2 4.81 -5.00 23.28
C ASP A 2 5.76 -5.07 22.09
N LYS A 3 5.85 -6.25 21.45
CA LYS A 3 6.62 -6.39 20.22
C LYS A 3 5.77 -5.79 19.11
N GLU A 4 6.07 -4.57 18.70
CA GLU A 4 5.49 -4.00 17.48
C GLU A 4 6.03 -4.81 16.28
N PRO A 5 5.19 -5.67 15.67
CA PRO A 5 5.65 -6.57 14.63
C PRO A 5 6.00 -5.75 13.38
N LEU A 6 7.02 -6.20 12.64
CA LEU A 6 7.42 -5.61 11.35
C LEU A 6 7.90 -4.15 11.42
N LYS A 7 8.34 -3.66 12.59
CA LYS A 7 8.91 -2.31 12.78
C LYS A 7 10.03 -1.91 11.81
N SER A 8 10.77 -2.89 11.29
CA SER A 8 11.88 -2.67 10.34
C SER A 8 11.47 -2.80 8.88
N LEU A 9 10.25 -3.27 8.60
CA LEU A 9 9.75 -3.43 7.23
C LEU A 9 9.46 -2.05 6.66
N ARG A 10 9.97 -1.72 5.48
CA ARG A 10 9.83 -0.37 4.90
C ARG A 10 8.85 -0.29 3.74
N LEU A 11 8.70 -1.39 2.99
CA LEU A 11 7.90 -1.44 1.78
C LEU A 11 6.96 -2.65 1.83
N TRP A 12 5.69 -2.41 1.49
CA TRP A 12 4.64 -3.40 1.30
C TRP A 12 4.13 -3.29 -0.13
N VAL A 13 3.99 -4.42 -0.81
CA VAL A 13 3.54 -4.46 -2.21
C VAL A 13 2.20 -5.20 -2.27
N CYS A 14 1.22 -4.58 -2.90
CA CYS A 14 -0.04 -5.19 -3.32
C CYS A 14 -0.08 -5.22 -4.85
N SER A 15 -0.45 -6.36 -5.44
CA SER A 15 -0.60 -6.53 -6.89
C SER A 15 -1.64 -7.63 -7.16
N GLY A 16 -2.13 -7.70 -8.39
CA GLY A 16 -2.98 -8.78 -8.89
C GLY A 16 -4.49 -8.59 -8.69
N GLU A 17 -4.91 -7.72 -7.77
CA GLU A 17 -6.32 -7.37 -7.55
C GLU A 17 -6.48 -5.88 -7.21
N THR A 18 -7.71 -5.36 -7.31
CA THR A 18 -7.99 -3.97 -6.91
C THR A 18 -7.77 -3.80 -5.41
N LEU A 19 -6.82 -2.94 -5.03
CA LEU A 19 -6.62 -2.56 -3.63
C LEU A 19 -7.76 -1.63 -3.15
N PRO A 20 -8.59 -2.07 -2.18
CA PRO A 20 -9.67 -1.24 -1.66
C PRO A 20 -9.12 -0.06 -0.84
N HIS A 21 -9.76 1.10 -0.97
CA HIS A 21 -9.42 2.31 -0.21
C HIS A 21 -9.44 2.08 1.30
N THR A 22 -10.48 1.41 1.80
CA THR A 22 -10.66 1.11 3.23
C THR A 22 -9.51 0.27 3.79
N LEU A 23 -9.04 -0.70 3.00
CA LEU A 23 -7.92 -1.56 3.39
C LEU A 23 -6.60 -0.80 3.44
N ALA A 24 -6.34 0.07 2.46
CA ALA A 24 -5.16 0.94 2.47
C ALA A 24 -5.18 1.91 3.67
N HIS A 25 -6.36 2.46 4.00
CA HIS A 25 -6.53 3.32 5.17
C HIS A 25 -6.27 2.57 6.48
N ASP A 26 -6.83 1.36 6.65
CA ASP A 26 -6.63 0.54 7.85
C ASP A 26 -5.17 0.11 8.00
N PHE A 27 -4.48 -0.17 6.89
CA PHE A 27 -3.04 -0.42 6.87
C PHE A 27 -2.25 0.78 7.43
N LEU A 28 -2.48 1.98 6.90
CA LEU A 28 -1.78 3.19 7.37
C LEU A 28 -2.07 3.46 8.85
N LYS A 29 -3.32 3.24 9.29
CA LYS A 29 -3.69 3.40 10.70
C LYS A 29 -2.95 2.40 11.60
N ARG A 30 -2.92 1.12 11.21
CA ARG A 30 -2.27 0.03 11.97
C ARG A 30 -0.77 0.24 12.10
N PHE A 31 -0.13 0.75 11.06
CA PHE A 31 1.33 0.87 10.97
C PHE A 31 1.83 2.31 11.09
N SER A 32 0.99 3.26 11.49
CA SER A 32 1.29 4.70 11.57
C SER A 32 2.53 5.11 12.37
N LYS A 33 3.02 4.25 13.26
CA LYS A 33 4.17 4.53 14.13
C LYS A 33 5.53 4.48 13.44
N PHE A 34 5.63 3.84 12.28
CA PHE A 34 6.89 3.77 11.53
C PHE A 34 6.68 4.19 10.07
N GLY A 35 7.77 4.65 9.43
CA GLY A 35 7.78 5.11 8.05
C GLY A 35 7.65 3.96 7.04
N HIS A 36 6.46 3.35 6.97
CA HIS A 36 6.12 2.34 5.99
C HIS A 36 5.56 2.97 4.72
N THR A 37 5.85 2.32 3.59
CA THR A 37 5.25 2.66 2.29
C THR A 37 4.46 1.44 1.79
N LEU A 38 3.19 1.66 1.47
CA LEU A 38 2.36 0.72 0.73
C LEU A 38 2.43 1.07 -0.75
N ALA A 39 2.68 0.08 -1.60
CA ALA A 39 2.75 0.26 -3.03
C ALA A 39 1.72 -0.60 -3.73
N ASN A 40 0.83 0.03 -4.49
CA ASN A 40 -0.16 -0.64 -5.32
C ASN A 40 0.41 -0.80 -6.72
N PHE A 41 0.82 -2.02 -7.06
CA PHE A 41 1.41 -2.39 -8.33
C PHE A 41 0.31 -2.92 -9.25
N TYR A 42 0.37 -2.57 -10.53
CA TYR A 42 -0.48 -3.12 -11.56
C TYR A 42 0.36 -3.70 -12.69
N GLY A 43 -0.01 -4.91 -13.10
CA GLY A 43 0.74 -5.72 -14.04
C GLY A 43 -0.08 -6.81 -14.67
N SER A 44 0.43 -7.33 -15.79
CA SER A 44 -0.06 -8.56 -16.39
C SER A 44 1.11 -9.46 -16.77
N THR A 45 0.86 -10.76 -16.91
CA THR A 45 1.91 -11.71 -17.29
C THR A 45 2.40 -11.46 -18.72
N GLU A 46 1.52 -10.96 -19.60
CA GLU A 46 1.80 -10.62 -21.00
C GLU A 46 2.77 -9.44 -21.18
N VAL A 47 2.92 -8.60 -20.14
CA VAL A 47 3.82 -7.42 -20.14
C VAL A 47 5.03 -7.60 -19.22
N MET A 48 5.43 -8.84 -18.90
CA MET A 48 6.53 -9.19 -18.00
C MET A 48 6.34 -8.77 -16.52
N GLY A 49 5.11 -8.65 -16.03
CA GLY A 49 4.81 -8.39 -14.62
C GLY A 49 4.20 -7.00 -14.37
N ASP A 50 4.63 -6.32 -13.31
CA ASP A 50 4.11 -5.02 -12.89
C ASP A 50 4.70 -3.86 -13.70
N VAL A 51 3.82 -3.08 -14.36
CA VAL A 51 4.18 -2.00 -15.29
C VAL A 51 4.02 -0.61 -14.70
N THR A 52 3.06 -0.42 -13.79
CA THR A 52 2.85 0.85 -13.07
C THR A 52 2.66 0.59 -11.59
N PHE A 53 2.94 1.61 -10.77
CA PHE A 53 2.70 1.54 -9.35
C PHE A 53 2.29 2.90 -8.77
N HIS A 54 1.57 2.85 -7.65
CA HIS A 54 1.21 4.01 -6.86
C HIS A 54 1.70 3.84 -5.42
N LEU A 55 2.42 4.84 -4.89
CA LEU A 55 2.99 4.82 -3.54
C LEU A 55 2.11 5.58 -2.54
N ILE A 56 1.85 4.95 -1.41
CA ILE A 56 1.05 5.47 -0.31
C ILE A 56 1.87 5.36 0.97
N ASN A 57 2.25 6.50 1.54
CA ASN A 57 2.98 6.60 2.81
C ASN A 57 2.31 7.57 3.80
N GLU A 58 1.28 8.31 3.36
CA GLU A 58 0.54 9.25 4.19
C GLU A 58 -0.98 9.10 3.97
N PRO A 59 -1.81 9.27 5.01
CA PRO A 59 -3.27 9.22 4.86
C PRO A 59 -3.85 10.27 3.92
N SER A 60 -3.15 11.39 3.71
CA SER A 60 -3.50 12.44 2.74
C SER A 60 -3.58 11.90 1.30
N HIS A 61 -2.77 10.91 0.94
CA HIS A 61 -2.80 10.29 -0.39
C HIS A 61 -4.07 9.49 -0.65
N LEU A 62 -4.86 9.22 0.39
CA LEU A 62 -6.14 8.52 0.29
C LEU A 62 -7.35 9.46 0.42
N LYS A 63 -7.16 10.79 0.51
CA LYS A 63 -8.28 11.73 0.58
C LYS A 63 -8.95 11.85 -0.79
N ASP A 64 -10.29 11.83 -0.77
CA ASP A 64 -11.15 12.07 -1.93
C ASP A 64 -11.06 11.03 -3.07
N ILE A 65 -10.62 9.80 -2.77
CA ILE A 65 -10.56 8.70 -3.73
C ILE A 65 -11.32 7.46 -3.24
N ASP A 66 -12.23 6.94 -4.07
CA ASP A 66 -12.99 5.72 -3.76
C ASP A 66 -12.16 4.43 -3.93
N LYS A 67 -11.10 4.49 -4.76
CA LYS A 67 -10.18 3.38 -5.05
C LYS A 67 -8.75 3.87 -5.10
N VAL A 68 -7.81 3.02 -4.71
CA VAL A 68 -6.38 3.34 -4.81
C VAL A 68 -5.97 3.41 -6.29
N PRO A 69 -5.31 4.50 -6.75
CA PRO A 69 -4.88 4.65 -8.14
C PRO A 69 -3.87 3.59 -8.59
N ILE A 70 -3.81 3.40 -9.91
CA ILE A 70 -2.80 2.65 -10.68
C ILE A 70 -2.65 3.27 -12.07
#